data_AF-A0A836RSV5-F1
#
_entry.id   AF-A0A836RSV5-F1
#
_cell.length_a   1.000
_cell.length_b   1.000
_cell.length_c   1.000
_cell.angle_alpha   90.00
_cell.angle_beta   90.00
_cell.angle_gamma   90.00
#
_symmetry.space_group_name_H-M   'P 1'
#
loop_
_entity.id
_entity.type
_entity.pdbx_description
1 polymer ?
#
loop_
_entity_poly.entity_id
_entity_poly.type
_entity_poly.pdbx_seq_one_letter_code
_entity_poly.pdbx_strand_id
1 'polypeptide(L)' 'SGGRHPCSPWGQLSKGLKTRKIGKKSDALIVKRRK' A
#
# COMPACT_ATOMS: atom_id res chain seq x y z
N SER A 1 -20.05 14.99 -10.80
CA SER A 1 -19.19 15.03 -9.59
C SER A 1 -18.55 13.67 -9.29
N GLY A 2 -17.94 13.02 -10.28
CA GLY A 2 -17.21 11.76 -10.06
C GLY A 2 -15.82 11.91 -10.65
N GLY A 3 -14.77 11.85 -9.85
CA GLY A 3 -13.44 12.00 -10.45
C GLY A 3 -12.25 12.12 -9.51
N ARG A 4 -12.28 11.53 -8.31
CA ARG A 4 -11.05 11.40 -7.52
C ARG A 4 -10.91 9.96 -7.03
N HIS A 5 -9.69 9.43 -7.10
CA HIS A 5 -9.36 8.12 -6.57
C HIS A 5 -9.80 8.05 -5.10
N PRO A 6 -10.40 6.95 -4.63
CA PRO A 6 -10.84 6.85 -3.24
C PRO A 6 -9.64 7.02 -2.29
N CYS A 7 -9.79 7.94 -1.35
CA CYS A 7 -8.79 8.26 -0.34
C CYS A 7 -9.36 8.05 1.07
N SER A 8 -8.46 7.85 2.03
CA SER A 8 -8.74 7.86 3.46
C SER A 8 -9.11 9.27 3.93
N PRO A 9 -9.61 9.42 5.17
CA PRO A 9 -9.90 10.74 5.75
C PRO A 9 -8.68 11.67 5.80
N TRP A 10 -7.46 11.12 5.76
CA TRP A 10 -6.20 11.86 5.78
C TRP A 10 -5.54 11.99 4.40
N GLY A 11 -6.27 11.68 3.32
CA GLY A 11 -5.81 11.89 1.95
C GLY A 11 -4.93 10.79 1.36
N GLN A 12 -4.62 9.72 2.11
CA GLN A 12 -3.89 8.57 1.58
C GLN A 12 -4.78 7.73 0.65
N LEU A 13 -4.24 7.26 -0.48
CA LEU A 13 -5.00 6.41 -1.42
C LEU A 13 -5.50 5.12 -0.74
N SER A 14 -6.80 4.85 -0.84
CA SER A 14 -7.44 3.67 -0.21
C SER A 14 -7.35 2.40 -1.06
N LYS A 15 -7.08 2.52 -2.36
CA LYS A 15 -6.99 1.39 -3.30
C LYS A 15 -5.64 1.39 -4.00
N GLY A 16 -4.98 0.24 -4.04
CA GLY A 16 -3.76 0.00 -4.82
C GLY A 16 -2.43 0.50 -4.21
N LEU A 17 -2.47 1.34 -3.18
CA LEU A 17 -1.24 1.84 -2.55
C LEU A 17 -0.59 0.77 -1.67
N LYS A 18 0.64 0.39 -2.00
CA LYS A 18 1.47 -0.48 -1.16
C LYS A 18 1.99 0.33 0.03
N THR A 19 1.63 -0.08 1.24
CA THR A 19 1.97 0.63 2.49
C THR A 19 3.19 0.08 3.22
N ARG A 20 3.76 -1.04 2.75
CA ARG A 20 4.94 -1.65 3.38
C ARG A 20 6.20 -0.81 3.09
N LYS A 21 6.96 -0.48 4.14
CA LYS A 21 8.26 0.20 4.04
C LYS A 21 9.26 -0.65 3.24
N ILE A 22 9.94 0.00 2.29
CA ILE A 22 11.01 -0.60 1.49
C ILE A 22 12.27 -0.74 2.36
N GLY A 23 12.94 -1.89 2.28
CA GLY A 23 14.20 -2.16 2.98
C GLY A 23 14.02 -2.57 4.45
N LYS A 24 12.86 -3.12 4.81
CA LYS A 24 12.68 -3.68 6.15
C LYS A 24 13.54 -4.94 6.23
N LYS A 25 14.31 -5.14 7.30
CA LYS A 25 15.17 -6.34 7.45
C LYS A 25 14.41 -7.66 7.25
N SER A 26 13.12 -7.70 7.62
CA SER A 26 12.27 -8.87 7.41
C SER A 26 11.90 -9.15 5.95
N ASP A 27 12.22 -8.26 5.00
CA ASP A 27 12.08 -8.52 3.56
C ASP A 27 12.92 -9.73 3.14
N ALA A 28 14.08 -9.95 3.76
CA ALA A 28 14.94 -11.11 3.50
C ALA A 28 14.28 -12.45 3.88
N LEU A 29 13.29 -12.43 4.77
CA LEU A 29 12.57 -13.61 5.24
C LEU A 29 11.28 -13.88 4.46
N ILE A 30 10.88 -13.00 3.55
CA ILE A 30 9.62 -13.13 2.79
C ILE A 30 9.88 -13.91 1.49
N VAL A 31 9.40 -15.15 1.44
CA VAL A 31 9.53 -16.02 0.25
C VAL A 31 8.57 -15.64 -0.88
N LYS A 32 7.32 -15.26 -0.55
CA LYS A 32 6.30 -14.83 -1.53
C LYS A 32 5.38 -13.77 -0.97
N ARG A 33 4.89 -12.87 -1.83
CA ARG A 33 3.80 -11.94 -1.49
C ARG A 33 2.45 -12.65 -1.60
N ARG A 34 1.47 -12.22 -0.79
CA ARG A 34 0.08 -12.67 -0.93
C ARG A 34 -0.46 -12.28 -2.30
N LYS A 35 -1.24 -13.16 -2.92
CA LYS A 35 -2.06 -12.85 -4.09
C LYS A 35 -3.25 -11.99 -3.67
#